data_AF-A0A9D1ZQ71-F1
#
_entry.id   AF-A0A9D1ZQ71-F1
#
_cell.length_a   1.000
_cell.length_b   1.000
_cell.length_c   1.000
_cell.angle_alpha   90.00
_cell.angle_beta   90.00
_cell.angle_gamma   90.00
#
_symmetry.space_group_name_H-M   'P 1'
#
loop_
_entity.id
_entity.type
_entity.pdbx_description
1 polymer ?
#
loop_
_entity_poly.entity_id
_entity_poly.type
_entity_poly.pdbx_seq_one_letter_code
_entity_poly.pdbx_strand_id
1 'polypeptide(L)'
;MKKLKYLLLLVIPLFFSMLSGCSKLSLSTTKKSYSADGLVAVVKGKADNYKKLTYTVNGETKKVAVDGGHFAISVPVSENDQNVRIKAVNGNKTETKLVKVKKAKALEDYLTFAQSYNYTLLSLGQQNDQLQLISKNGIMTHEKNDGTKWYYNVQNNRLMGIATKLSYKELKSKTGQKNFATDLMIISKLLGADGKKVLKDFAKQTKNADKNSTKTSMDQITSKGVNYNINLTTKDFYMYITKY
;
A
#
# COMPACT_ATOMS: atom_id res chain seq x y z
N MET A 1 -11.46 81.35 20.37
CA MET A 1 -11.54 79.95 20.87
C MET A 1 -11.01 79.03 19.76
N LYS A 2 -9.69 78.97 19.49
CA LYS A 2 -8.65 78.14 20.12
C LYS A 2 -9.03 76.65 20.32
N LYS A 3 -8.35 75.81 19.51
CA LYS A 3 -8.00 74.38 19.69
C LYS A 3 -8.97 73.31 19.14
N LEU A 4 -8.87 73.07 17.83
CA LEU A 4 -9.24 71.80 17.20
C LEU A 4 -8.18 71.40 16.15
N LYS A 5 -6.94 71.15 16.59
CA LYS A 5 -5.82 70.79 15.68
C LYS A 5 -4.96 69.61 16.12
N TYR A 6 -5.29 68.91 17.21
CA TYR A 6 -4.45 67.79 17.69
C TYR A 6 -5.27 66.64 18.26
N LEU A 7 -6.07 65.99 17.43
CA LEU A 7 -6.56 64.63 17.74
C LEU A 7 -6.62 63.75 16.47
N LEU A 8 -5.62 63.91 15.61
CA LEU A 8 -5.42 63.11 14.39
C LEU A 8 -4.06 62.40 14.46
N LEU A 9 -3.71 61.92 15.67
CA LEU A 9 -2.43 61.31 16.00
C LEU A 9 -2.58 60.23 17.10
N LEU A 10 -3.63 59.42 17.00
CA LEU A 10 -3.79 58.19 17.81
C LEU A 10 -4.39 57.06 16.95
N VAL A 11 -3.94 56.97 15.70
CA VAL A 11 -4.24 55.86 14.79
C VAL A 11 -2.90 55.14 14.55
N ILE A 12 -2.84 53.87 14.99
CA ILE A 12 -1.74 52.88 14.84
C ILE A 12 -0.70 52.95 15.99
N PRO A 13 -0.59 51.91 16.86
CA PRO A 13 -0.51 50.51 16.46
C PRO A 13 -1.32 49.56 17.36
N LEU A 14 -2.62 49.36 17.08
CA LEU A 14 -3.37 48.23 17.65
C LEU A 14 -3.61 47.09 16.66
N PHE A 15 -3.09 47.22 15.43
CA PHE A 15 -3.24 46.22 14.36
C PHE A 15 -2.00 45.35 14.14
N PHE A 16 -0.97 45.46 15.01
CA PHE A 16 0.27 44.67 14.91
C PHE A 16 0.40 43.55 15.96
N SER A 17 -0.58 43.37 16.84
CA SER A 17 -0.55 42.33 17.89
C SER A 17 -1.17 40.98 17.49
N MET A 18 -1.69 40.83 16.26
CA MET A 18 -2.29 39.58 15.77
C MET A 18 -1.44 38.79 14.77
N LEU A 19 -0.16 39.14 14.59
CA LEU A 19 0.79 38.33 13.79
C LEU A 19 1.77 37.51 14.65
N SER A 20 1.41 37.19 15.89
CA SER A 20 1.96 35.99 16.53
C SER A 20 1.19 34.78 16.00
N GLY A 21 1.41 34.49 14.71
CA GLY A 21 1.09 33.20 14.10
C GLY A 21 1.98 32.12 14.69
N CYS A 22 1.85 31.83 15.99
CA CYS A 22 2.30 30.58 16.56
C CYS A 22 1.47 29.50 15.88
N SER A 23 1.98 28.97 14.76
CA SER A 23 1.37 27.89 14.00
C SER A 23 0.90 26.82 14.97
N LYS A 24 -0.39 26.52 15.02
CA LYS A 24 -0.92 25.54 15.98
C LYS A 24 -0.47 24.16 15.52
N LEU A 25 -0.01 23.31 16.46
CA LEU A 25 0.19 21.88 16.18
C LEU A 25 -1.10 21.33 15.57
N SER A 26 -1.01 20.75 14.38
CA SER A 26 -2.16 20.28 13.61
C SER A 26 -1.93 18.83 13.19
N LEU A 27 -3.00 18.03 13.22
CA LEU A 27 -3.01 16.67 12.70
C LEU A 27 -4.39 16.34 12.15
N SER A 28 -4.44 15.87 10.90
CA SER A 28 -5.67 15.45 10.25
C SER A 28 -5.45 14.24 9.35
N THR A 29 -6.52 13.50 9.09
CA THR A 29 -6.55 12.41 8.11
C THR A 29 -7.65 12.71 7.10
N THR A 30 -7.47 12.23 5.86
CA THR A 30 -8.44 12.47 4.78
C THR A 30 -9.77 11.73 5.00
N LYS A 31 -9.75 10.62 5.75
CA LYS A 31 -10.91 9.79 6.08
C LYS A 31 -10.78 9.27 7.52
N LYS A 32 -11.90 8.82 8.09
CA LYS A 32 -11.92 8.08 9.36
C LYS A 32 -11.74 6.57 9.17
N SER A 33 -12.06 6.07 7.98
CA SER A 33 -11.94 4.66 7.64
C SER A 33 -11.33 4.49 6.25
N TYR A 34 -10.45 3.50 6.12
CA TYR A 34 -9.70 3.18 4.92
C TYR A 34 -9.91 1.69 4.59
N SER A 35 -10.08 1.40 3.30
CA SER A 35 -10.10 0.03 2.77
C SER A 35 -8.75 -0.30 2.16
N ALA A 36 -8.53 -1.59 1.96
CA ALA A 36 -7.37 -2.10 1.25
C ALA A 36 -7.28 -1.59 -0.19
N ASP A 37 -6.05 -1.41 -0.66
CA ASP A 37 -5.65 -1.15 -2.04
C ASP A 37 -4.36 -1.94 -2.31
N GLY A 38 -4.48 -3.06 -3.03
CA GLY A 38 -3.40 -4.05 -3.11
C GLY A 38 -3.13 -4.69 -1.76
N LEU A 39 -1.85 -4.75 -1.32
CA LEU A 39 -1.45 -5.42 -0.07
C LEU A 39 -1.65 -4.59 1.20
N VAL A 40 -1.94 -3.29 1.08
CA VAL A 40 -1.99 -2.34 2.20
C VAL A 40 -3.23 -1.47 2.12
N ALA A 41 -3.62 -0.84 3.23
CA ALA A 41 -4.45 0.35 3.22
C ALA A 41 -3.55 1.58 3.37
N VAL A 42 -3.72 2.58 2.50
CA VAL A 42 -2.93 3.82 2.53
C VAL A 42 -3.69 4.90 3.31
N VAL A 43 -3.28 5.12 4.56
CA VAL A 43 -3.81 6.19 5.41
C VAL A 43 -3.11 7.50 5.08
N LYS A 44 -3.85 8.45 4.52
CA LYS A 44 -3.33 9.77 4.09
C LYS A 44 -3.78 10.87 5.03
N GLY A 45 -2.92 11.86 5.26
CA GLY A 45 -3.26 13.00 6.09
C GLY A 45 -2.27 14.15 6.00
N LYS A 46 -2.46 15.14 6.88
CA LYS A 46 -1.60 16.32 7.01
C LYS A 46 -1.18 16.51 8.46
N ALA A 47 0.03 17.00 8.68
CA ALA A 47 0.53 17.39 9.99
C ALA A 47 1.38 18.65 9.89
N ASP A 48 1.11 19.63 10.76
CA ASP A 48 1.82 20.91 10.80
C ASP A 48 2.33 21.21 12.21
N ASN A 49 3.40 21.99 12.28
CA ASN A 49 4.06 22.40 13.53
C ASN A 49 4.25 21.24 14.54
N TYR A 50 4.77 20.11 14.06
CA TYR A 50 5.12 18.94 14.87
C TYR A 50 6.64 18.73 14.91
N LYS A 51 7.16 18.14 15.99
CA LYS A 51 8.55 17.67 16.10
C LYS A 51 8.67 16.16 15.87
N LYS A 52 7.64 15.40 16.25
CA LYS A 52 7.61 13.95 16.11
C LYS A 52 6.22 13.50 15.65
N LEU A 53 6.17 12.76 14.55
CA LEU A 53 4.96 12.10 14.06
C LEU A 53 5.17 10.58 14.07
N THR A 54 4.25 9.86 14.70
CA THR A 54 4.29 8.40 14.83
C THR A 54 2.92 7.82 14.54
N TYR A 55 2.89 6.56 14.13
CA TYR A 55 1.68 5.77 14.12
C TYR A 55 1.87 4.47 14.90
N THR A 56 0.81 4.00 15.54
CA THR A 56 0.75 2.72 16.22
C THR A 56 -0.34 1.86 15.61
N VAL A 57 -0.01 0.62 15.25
CA VAL A 57 -0.95 -0.41 14.78
C VAL A 57 -0.48 -1.77 15.29
N ASN A 58 -1.39 -2.62 15.73
CA ASN A 58 -1.09 -3.96 16.26
C ASN A 58 0.02 -3.97 17.34
N GLY A 59 0.03 -2.95 18.21
CA GLY A 59 1.04 -2.80 19.27
C GLY A 59 2.39 -2.22 18.82
N GLU A 60 2.69 -2.19 17.53
CA GLU A 60 3.93 -1.63 17.00
C GLU A 60 3.81 -0.13 16.73
N THR A 61 4.80 0.64 17.17
CA THR A 61 4.88 2.09 16.90
C THR A 61 6.00 2.39 15.93
N LYS A 62 5.70 3.14 14.86
CA LYS A 62 6.63 3.49 13.78
C LYS A 62 6.63 5.00 13.55
N LYS A 63 7.79 5.53 13.13
CA LYS A 63 7.93 6.93 12.71
C LYS A 63 7.21 7.13 11.37
N VAL A 64 6.64 8.32 11.16
CA VAL A 64 5.97 8.69 9.91
C VAL A 64 6.85 9.67 9.16
N ALA A 65 7.18 9.34 7.91
CA ALA A 65 7.79 10.28 6.98
C ALA A 65 6.74 11.28 6.48
N VAL A 66 7.14 12.53 6.33
CA VAL A 66 6.27 13.63 5.91
C VAL A 66 6.99 14.43 4.85
N ASP A 67 6.27 14.79 3.80
CA ASP A 67 6.75 15.61 2.70
C ASP A 67 5.75 16.73 2.42
N GLY A 68 6.21 17.98 2.40
CA GLY A 68 5.34 19.16 2.23
C GLY A 68 4.18 19.26 3.23
N GLY A 69 4.32 18.72 4.46
CA GLY A 69 3.24 18.66 5.46
C GLY A 69 2.22 17.52 5.24
N HIS A 70 2.40 16.71 4.21
CA HIS A 70 1.58 15.55 3.90
C HIS A 70 2.25 14.24 4.32
N PHE A 71 1.45 13.27 4.75
CA PHE A 71 1.93 11.92 5.03
C PHE A 71 1.06 10.85 4.38
N ALA A 72 1.68 9.70 4.12
CA ALA A 72 1.03 8.47 3.75
C ALA A 72 1.60 7.32 4.59
N ILE A 73 0.72 6.57 5.26
CA ILE A 73 1.08 5.42 6.08
C ILE A 73 0.50 4.17 5.42
N SER A 74 1.36 3.23 5.06
CA SER A 74 0.96 1.93 4.53
C SER A 74 0.74 0.94 5.68
N VAL A 75 -0.50 0.50 5.85
CA VAL A 75 -0.86 -0.47 6.88
C VAL A 75 -1.18 -1.81 6.19
N PRO A 76 -0.43 -2.89 6.44
CA PRO A 76 -0.75 -4.21 5.92
C PRO A 76 -2.19 -4.60 6.28
N VAL A 77 -2.92 -5.10 5.28
CA VAL A 77 -4.30 -5.55 5.42
C VAL A 77 -4.33 -6.84 6.24
N SER A 78 -5.36 -7.03 7.07
CA SER A 78 -5.59 -8.28 7.81
C SER A 78 -7.06 -8.71 7.78
N GLU A 79 -7.37 -9.90 8.30
CA GLU A 79 -8.74 -10.38 8.48
C GLU A 79 -9.50 -9.65 9.60
N ASN A 80 -8.85 -8.75 10.33
CA ASN A 80 -9.43 -7.99 11.42
C ASN A 80 -9.42 -6.48 11.13
N ASP A 81 -10.42 -5.78 11.66
CA ASP A 81 -10.39 -4.31 11.66
C ASP A 81 -9.19 -3.85 12.49
N GLN A 82 -8.39 -2.95 11.94
CA GLN A 82 -7.20 -2.43 12.58
C GLN A 82 -7.40 -0.96 12.97
N ASN A 83 -7.18 -0.66 14.24
CA ASN A 83 -7.16 0.71 14.73
C ASN A 83 -5.74 1.28 14.60
N VAL A 84 -5.62 2.36 13.83
CA VAL A 84 -4.35 3.06 13.60
C VAL A 84 -4.38 4.36 14.38
N ARG A 85 -3.51 4.45 15.39
CA ARG A 85 -3.37 5.65 16.21
C ARG A 85 -2.21 6.48 15.68
N ILE A 86 -2.49 7.67 15.18
CA ILE A 86 -1.50 8.61 14.68
C ILE A 86 -1.32 9.70 15.74
N LYS A 87 -0.08 9.95 16.15
CA LYS A 87 0.26 10.89 17.21
C LYS A 87 1.32 11.87 16.74
N ALA A 88 0.99 13.17 16.81
CA ALA A 88 1.89 14.28 16.56
C ALA A 88 2.25 14.95 17.89
N VAL A 89 3.52 15.27 18.10
CA VAL A 89 4.03 15.89 19.34
C VAL A 89 4.90 17.08 19.01
N ASN A 90 4.73 18.18 19.74
CA ASN A 90 5.62 19.33 19.76
C ASN A 90 5.76 19.87 21.20
N GLY A 91 6.88 19.54 21.85
CA GLY A 91 7.06 19.80 23.29
C GLY A 91 5.98 19.09 24.10
N ASN A 92 5.26 19.84 24.95
CA ASN A 92 4.18 19.30 25.77
C ASN A 92 2.85 19.18 25.00
N LYS A 93 2.75 19.71 23.78
CA LYS A 93 1.54 19.63 22.96
C LYS A 93 1.50 18.30 22.23
N THR A 94 0.37 17.62 22.31
CA THR A 94 0.10 16.35 21.62
C THR A 94 -1.23 16.42 20.91
N GLU A 95 -1.26 16.00 19.65
CA GLU A 95 -2.48 15.77 18.88
C GLU A 95 -2.54 14.31 18.48
N THR A 96 -3.72 13.69 18.59
CA THR A 96 -3.92 12.27 18.25
C THR A 96 -5.12 12.10 17.33
N LYS A 97 -4.97 11.26 16.31
CA LYS A 97 -6.06 10.80 15.45
C LYS A 97 -6.13 9.28 15.46
N LEU A 98 -7.34 8.76 15.55
CA LEU A 98 -7.63 7.35 15.45
C LEU A 98 -8.39 7.11 14.14
N VAL A 99 -7.90 6.21 13.31
CA VAL A 99 -8.58 5.78 12.09
C VAL A 99 -8.67 4.27 12.02
N LYS A 100 -9.66 3.77 11.28
CA LYS A 100 -9.89 2.34 11.10
C LYS A 100 -9.44 1.89 9.71
N VAL A 101 -8.56 0.91 9.64
CA VAL A 101 -8.33 0.11 8.44
C VAL A 101 -9.29 -1.08 8.49
N LYS A 102 -10.14 -1.23 7.47
CA LYS A 102 -11.15 -2.28 7.42
C LYS A 102 -10.50 -3.64 7.20
N LYS A 103 -11.06 -4.68 7.83
CA LYS A 103 -10.73 -6.06 7.51
C LYS A 103 -10.95 -6.39 6.04
N ALA A 104 -10.22 -7.37 5.55
CA ALA A 104 -10.45 -7.96 4.24
C ALA A 104 -10.40 -9.49 4.29
N LYS A 105 -10.89 -10.15 3.25
CA LYS A 105 -10.89 -11.61 3.18
C LYS A 105 -9.50 -12.13 2.81
N ALA A 106 -8.97 -13.08 3.55
CA ALA A 106 -7.73 -13.76 3.18
C ALA A 106 -7.90 -14.62 1.92
N LEU A 107 -6.81 -14.79 1.17
CA LEU A 107 -6.72 -15.75 0.08
C LEU A 107 -6.89 -17.17 0.62
N GLU A 108 -6.06 -17.56 1.58
CA GLU A 108 -6.09 -18.87 2.27
C GLU A 108 -5.16 -18.87 3.49
N ASP A 109 -4.95 -20.04 4.09
CA ASP A 109 -3.92 -20.27 5.10
C ASP A 109 -2.51 -20.24 4.47
N TYR A 110 -1.60 -19.47 5.05
CA TYR A 110 -0.27 -19.28 4.48
C TYR A 110 0.56 -20.57 4.51
N LEU A 111 0.49 -21.36 5.57
CA LEU A 111 1.25 -22.60 5.68
C LEU A 111 0.80 -23.58 4.60
N THR A 112 -0.52 -23.71 4.37
CA THR A 112 -1.08 -24.55 3.30
C THR A 112 -0.60 -24.09 1.92
N PHE A 113 -0.66 -22.78 1.65
CA PHE A 113 -0.18 -22.21 0.40
C PHE A 113 1.32 -22.48 0.20
N ALA A 114 2.15 -22.16 1.20
CA ALA A 114 3.61 -22.28 1.12
C ALA A 114 4.05 -23.74 0.92
N GLN A 115 3.42 -24.70 1.61
CA GLN A 115 3.67 -26.13 1.40
C GLN A 115 3.33 -26.55 -0.03
N SER A 116 2.15 -26.17 -0.54
CA SER A 116 1.71 -26.53 -1.88
C SER A 116 2.58 -25.89 -2.97
N TYR A 117 3.00 -24.65 -2.75
CA TYR A 117 3.94 -23.93 -3.60
C TYR A 117 5.30 -24.63 -3.64
N ASN A 118 5.89 -24.91 -2.48
CA ASN A 118 7.19 -25.56 -2.37
C ASN A 118 7.19 -26.97 -2.98
N TYR A 119 6.12 -27.74 -2.76
CA TYR A 119 5.95 -29.05 -3.38
C TYR A 119 5.85 -28.95 -4.90
N THR A 120 5.10 -27.97 -5.42
CA THR A 120 5.00 -27.72 -6.86
C THR A 120 6.37 -27.40 -7.45
N LEU A 121 7.14 -26.51 -6.83
CA LEU A 121 8.48 -26.17 -7.31
C LEU A 121 9.45 -27.34 -7.24
N LEU A 122 9.39 -28.15 -6.19
CA LEU A 122 10.17 -29.38 -6.10
C LEU A 122 9.85 -30.32 -7.27
N SER A 123 8.56 -30.50 -7.60
CA SER A 123 8.14 -31.35 -8.73
C SER A 123 8.60 -30.82 -10.10
N LEU A 124 8.90 -29.52 -10.19
CA LEU A 124 9.42 -28.86 -11.39
C LEU A 124 10.95 -28.77 -11.41
N GLY A 125 11.64 -29.35 -10.42
CA GLY A 125 13.10 -29.28 -10.29
C GLY A 125 13.63 -27.91 -9.85
N GLN A 126 12.78 -27.07 -9.25
CA GLN A 126 13.10 -25.71 -8.78
C GLN A 126 13.22 -25.63 -7.25
N GLN A 127 13.87 -26.62 -6.63
CA GLN A 127 13.94 -26.74 -5.16
C GLN A 127 14.59 -25.55 -4.43
N ASN A 128 15.36 -24.71 -5.13
CA ASN A 128 16.04 -23.56 -4.53
C ASN A 128 15.16 -22.30 -4.45
N ASP A 129 13.90 -22.36 -4.91
CA ASP A 129 12.99 -21.21 -5.01
C ASP A 129 11.81 -21.31 -4.01
N GLN A 130 12.05 -21.90 -2.84
CA GLN A 130 11.02 -22.21 -1.85
C GLN A 130 10.65 -21.02 -0.94
N LEU A 131 9.38 -20.93 -0.58
CA LEU A 131 8.86 -20.05 0.46
C LEU A 131 9.18 -20.60 1.85
N GLN A 132 9.38 -19.70 2.82
CA GLN A 132 9.51 -20.08 4.23
C GLN A 132 8.17 -20.60 4.76
N LEU A 133 8.15 -21.76 5.41
CA LEU A 133 6.90 -22.32 5.96
C LEU A 133 6.39 -21.56 7.19
N ILE A 134 7.29 -20.89 7.91
CA ILE A 134 6.97 -20.07 9.07
C ILE A 134 7.17 -18.61 8.67
N SER A 135 6.10 -17.83 8.70
CA SER A 135 6.14 -16.39 8.38
C SER A 135 5.78 -15.54 9.59
N LYS A 136 6.38 -14.36 9.65
CA LYS A 136 6.03 -13.31 10.62
C LYS A 136 4.91 -12.46 10.05
N ASN A 137 4.13 -11.83 10.93
CA ASN A 137 3.12 -10.84 10.51
C ASN A 137 3.79 -9.70 9.73
N GLY A 138 3.29 -9.42 8.53
CA GLY A 138 3.81 -8.36 7.68
C GLY A 138 3.78 -8.71 6.20
N ILE A 139 4.49 -7.90 5.41
CA ILE A 139 4.74 -8.17 4.00
C ILE A 139 6.15 -8.73 3.90
N MET A 140 6.28 -9.96 3.42
CA MET A 140 7.55 -10.61 3.14
C MET A 140 7.85 -10.54 1.64
N THR A 141 9.13 -10.38 1.31
CA THR A 141 9.63 -10.43 -0.07
C THR A 141 10.27 -11.78 -0.30
N HIS A 142 9.89 -12.43 -1.39
CA HIS A 142 10.54 -13.61 -1.95
C HIS A 142 11.20 -13.21 -3.27
N GLU A 143 12.52 -13.31 -3.33
CA GLU A 143 13.29 -13.11 -4.55
C GLU A 143 13.55 -14.46 -5.19
N LYS A 144 12.98 -14.65 -6.38
CA LYS A 144 13.06 -15.90 -7.14
C LYS A 144 14.43 -16.04 -7.80
N ASN A 145 14.74 -17.24 -8.27
CA ASN A 145 16.01 -17.53 -8.96
C ASN A 145 16.22 -16.72 -10.25
N ASP A 146 15.13 -16.24 -10.86
CA ASP A 146 15.18 -15.36 -12.04
C ASP A 146 15.27 -13.86 -11.69
N GLY A 147 15.42 -13.53 -10.40
CA GLY A 147 15.51 -12.17 -9.88
C GLY A 147 14.18 -11.47 -9.69
N THR A 148 13.06 -12.09 -10.09
CA THR A 148 11.73 -11.51 -9.88
C THR A 148 11.37 -11.50 -8.39
N LYS A 149 10.65 -10.45 -7.96
CA LYS A 149 10.26 -10.27 -6.56
C LYS A 149 8.77 -10.42 -6.39
N TRP A 150 8.40 -11.36 -5.54
CA TRP A 150 7.04 -11.61 -5.13
C TRP A 150 6.86 -11.21 -3.67
N TYR A 151 5.78 -10.50 -3.38
CA TYR A 151 5.47 -9.97 -2.06
C TYR A 151 4.26 -10.69 -1.51
N TYR A 152 4.35 -11.18 -0.29
CA TYR A 152 3.26 -11.90 0.38
C TYR A 152 2.88 -11.14 1.64
N ASN A 153 1.64 -10.68 1.73
CA ASN A 153 1.12 -10.15 2.98
C ASN A 153 0.60 -11.32 3.81
N VAL A 154 1.26 -11.62 4.93
CA VAL A 154 0.85 -12.68 5.86
C VAL A 154 0.48 -12.05 7.20
N GLN A 155 -0.72 -12.31 7.70
CA GLN A 155 -1.18 -11.84 9.02
C GLN A 155 -1.81 -13.00 9.78
N ASN A 156 -1.27 -13.35 10.94
CA ASN A 156 -1.75 -14.45 11.79
C ASN A 156 -1.92 -15.77 11.02
N ASN A 157 -0.88 -16.16 10.26
CA ASN A 157 -0.88 -17.32 9.35
C ASN A 157 -1.90 -17.26 8.20
N ARG A 158 -2.48 -16.09 7.92
CA ARG A 158 -3.39 -15.88 6.78
C ARG A 158 -2.67 -15.18 5.66
N LEU A 159 -2.71 -15.75 4.48
CA LEU A 159 -2.22 -15.09 3.27
C LEU A 159 -3.28 -14.08 2.82
N MET A 160 -3.02 -12.80 3.06
CA MET A 160 -3.96 -11.71 2.80
C MET A 160 -3.93 -11.25 1.34
N GLY A 161 -2.78 -11.38 0.70
CA GLY A 161 -2.58 -10.99 -0.69
C GLY A 161 -1.18 -11.30 -1.18
N ILE A 162 -1.04 -11.40 -2.50
CA ILE A 162 0.24 -11.58 -3.20
C ILE A 162 0.43 -10.40 -4.15
N ALA A 163 1.64 -9.90 -4.31
CA ALA A 163 1.94 -8.92 -5.35
C ALA A 163 3.24 -9.25 -6.08
N THR A 164 3.37 -8.77 -7.30
CA THR A 164 4.61 -8.82 -8.06
C THR A 164 4.76 -7.57 -8.93
N LYS A 165 6.00 -7.22 -9.23
CA LYS A 165 6.35 -6.14 -10.15
C LYS A 165 7.10 -6.74 -11.33
N LEU A 166 6.68 -6.38 -12.53
CA LEU A 166 7.39 -6.74 -13.75
C LEU A 166 7.55 -5.52 -14.66
N SER A 167 8.69 -5.47 -15.35
CA SER A 167 8.97 -4.45 -16.33
C SER A 167 8.36 -4.81 -17.70
N TYR A 168 8.04 -3.79 -18.50
CA TYR A 168 7.66 -4.01 -19.91
C TYR A 168 8.78 -4.68 -20.70
N LYS A 169 10.05 -4.47 -20.31
CA LYS A 169 11.21 -5.12 -20.94
C LYS A 169 11.14 -6.64 -20.76
N GLU A 170 10.88 -7.11 -19.55
CA GLU A 170 10.74 -8.54 -19.25
C GLU A 170 9.56 -9.15 -20.00
N LEU A 171 8.40 -8.47 -20.01
CA LEU A 171 7.22 -8.91 -20.77
C LEU A 171 7.41 -8.93 -22.29
N LYS A 172 8.35 -8.17 -22.85
CA LYS A 172 8.66 -8.22 -24.29
C LYS A 172 9.61 -9.38 -24.64
N SER A 173 10.29 -9.94 -23.64
CA SER A 173 11.18 -11.08 -23.83
C SER A 173 10.43 -12.42 -23.76
N LYS A 174 10.83 -13.39 -24.59
CA LYS A 174 10.24 -14.75 -24.56
C LYS A 174 10.42 -15.43 -23.19
N THR A 175 11.58 -15.28 -22.58
CA THR A 175 11.90 -15.85 -21.26
C THR A 175 11.06 -15.21 -20.17
N GLY A 176 10.99 -13.87 -20.11
CA GLY A 176 10.19 -13.17 -19.11
C GLY A 176 8.70 -13.47 -19.23
N GLN A 177 8.16 -13.55 -20.45
CA GLN A 177 6.77 -14.01 -20.67
C GLN A 177 6.55 -15.43 -20.14
N LYS A 178 7.46 -16.36 -20.45
CA LYS A 178 7.36 -17.76 -20.01
C LYS A 178 7.40 -17.87 -18.48
N ASN A 179 8.37 -17.20 -17.84
CA ASN A 179 8.53 -17.24 -16.38
C ASN A 179 7.31 -16.66 -15.69
N PHE A 180 6.88 -15.45 -16.09
CA PHE A 180 5.71 -14.81 -15.52
C PHE A 180 4.43 -15.62 -15.73
N ALA A 181 4.20 -16.15 -16.94
CA ALA A 181 3.05 -16.98 -17.23
C ALA A 181 3.03 -18.25 -16.38
N THR A 182 4.19 -18.88 -16.18
CA THR A 182 4.34 -20.08 -15.34
C THR A 182 3.99 -19.76 -13.89
N ASP A 183 4.56 -18.70 -13.33
CA ASP A 183 4.30 -18.28 -11.95
C ASP A 183 2.84 -17.91 -11.74
N LEU A 184 2.27 -17.11 -12.64
CA LEU A 184 0.87 -16.69 -12.56
C LEU A 184 -0.06 -17.90 -12.65
N MET A 185 0.24 -18.90 -13.49
CA MET A 185 -0.55 -20.13 -13.55
C MET A 185 -0.44 -20.97 -12.27
N ILE A 186 0.77 -21.15 -11.73
CA ILE A 186 1.00 -21.89 -10.48
C ILE A 186 0.23 -21.22 -9.34
N ILE A 187 0.46 -19.93 -9.12
CA ILE A 187 -0.17 -19.17 -8.02
C ILE A 187 -1.68 -19.17 -8.20
N SER A 188 -2.19 -18.90 -9.39
CA SER A 188 -3.65 -18.90 -9.63
C SER A 188 -4.27 -20.26 -9.34
N LYS A 189 -3.63 -21.36 -9.77
CA LYS A 189 -4.12 -22.71 -9.51
C LYS A 189 -4.14 -23.02 -8.02
N LEU A 190 -3.07 -22.69 -7.29
CA LEU A 190 -2.97 -22.92 -5.85
C LEU A 190 -4.05 -22.15 -5.07
N LEU A 191 -4.31 -20.90 -5.47
CA LEU A 191 -5.37 -20.07 -4.90
C LEU A 191 -6.81 -20.50 -5.30
N GLY A 192 -6.93 -21.57 -6.10
CA GLY A 192 -8.21 -22.11 -6.57
C GLY A 192 -8.81 -21.41 -7.78
N ALA A 193 -8.12 -20.45 -8.40
CA ALA A 193 -8.55 -19.76 -9.61
C ALA A 193 -8.28 -20.57 -10.89
N ASP A 194 -8.97 -20.22 -11.99
CA ASP A 194 -8.62 -20.71 -13.32
C ASP A 194 -7.43 -19.93 -13.90
N GLY A 195 -6.22 -20.48 -13.71
CA GLY A 195 -4.98 -19.87 -14.18
C GLY A 195 -4.90 -19.67 -15.70
N LYS A 196 -5.53 -20.55 -16.51
CA LYS A 196 -5.53 -20.39 -17.97
C LYS A 196 -6.38 -19.19 -18.37
N LYS A 197 -7.57 -19.04 -17.77
CA LYS A 197 -8.43 -17.87 -17.98
C LYS A 197 -7.73 -16.59 -17.56
N VAL A 198 -7.14 -16.58 -16.35
CA VAL A 198 -6.43 -15.41 -15.82
C VAL A 198 -5.29 -14.98 -16.74
N LEU A 199 -4.46 -15.92 -17.20
CA LEU A 199 -3.36 -15.63 -18.12
C LEU A 199 -3.86 -15.09 -19.48
N LYS A 200 -4.95 -15.67 -20.02
CA LYS A 200 -5.57 -15.20 -21.25
C LYS A 200 -6.11 -13.77 -21.13
N ASP A 201 -6.80 -13.46 -20.04
CA ASP A 201 -7.35 -12.12 -19.77
C ASP A 201 -6.22 -11.11 -19.57
N PHE A 202 -5.16 -11.48 -18.85
CA PHE A 202 -3.96 -10.66 -18.69
C PHE A 202 -3.30 -10.35 -20.04
N ALA A 203 -3.09 -11.37 -20.88
CA ALA A 203 -2.49 -11.21 -22.20
C ALA A 203 -3.34 -10.29 -23.10
N LYS A 204 -4.67 -10.40 -23.03
CA LYS A 204 -5.59 -9.53 -23.77
C LYS A 204 -5.45 -8.06 -23.34
N GLN A 205 -5.35 -7.80 -22.05
CA GLN A 205 -5.23 -6.43 -21.52
C GLN A 205 -3.84 -5.82 -21.76
N THR A 206 -2.79 -6.63 -21.76
CA THR A 206 -1.40 -6.16 -21.93
C THR A 206 -0.97 -5.95 -23.38
N LYS A 207 -1.67 -6.53 -24.37
CA LYS A 207 -1.31 -6.45 -25.80
C LYS A 207 -1.06 -5.04 -26.34
N ASN A 208 -1.72 -4.02 -25.79
CA ASN A 208 -1.58 -2.61 -26.19
C ASN A 208 -1.37 -1.66 -24.99
N ALA A 209 -0.93 -2.19 -23.84
CA ALA A 209 -0.82 -1.39 -22.63
C ALA A 209 0.25 -0.29 -22.74
N ASP A 210 1.32 -0.55 -23.49
CA ASP A 210 2.40 0.41 -23.73
C ASP A 210 2.01 1.56 -24.68
N LYS A 211 0.88 1.44 -25.38
CA LYS A 211 0.35 2.47 -26.30
C LYS A 211 -0.67 3.41 -25.65
N ASN A 212 -1.20 3.06 -24.48
CA ASN A 212 -2.21 3.85 -23.77
C ASN A 212 -1.58 4.59 -22.58
N SER A 213 -0.84 5.66 -22.88
CA SER A 213 -0.02 6.41 -21.91
C SER A 213 -0.80 7.09 -20.78
N THR A 214 -2.12 7.18 -20.87
CA THR A 214 -2.98 7.86 -19.87
C THR A 214 -3.58 6.92 -18.84
N LYS A 215 -3.55 5.59 -19.05
CA LYS A 215 -4.10 4.62 -18.10
C LYS A 215 -3.09 4.29 -17.01
N THR A 216 -3.51 4.48 -15.76
CA THR A 216 -2.72 4.12 -14.56
C THR A 216 -3.08 2.75 -13.99
N SER A 217 -4.12 2.11 -14.53
CA SER A 217 -4.57 0.77 -14.13
C SER A 217 -5.29 0.06 -15.29
N MET A 218 -5.40 -1.26 -15.17
CA MET A 218 -6.18 -2.14 -16.04
C MET A 218 -7.47 -2.59 -15.34
N ASP A 219 -8.37 -3.19 -16.10
CA ASP A 219 -9.60 -3.76 -15.55
C ASP A 219 -9.25 -4.98 -14.68
N GLN A 220 -9.88 -5.07 -13.51
CA GLN A 220 -9.68 -6.18 -12.59
C GLN A 220 -10.07 -7.50 -13.27
N ILE A 221 -9.14 -8.46 -13.27
CA ILE A 221 -9.46 -9.83 -13.66
C ILE A 221 -9.99 -10.54 -12.42
N THR A 222 -11.11 -11.25 -12.55
CA THR A 222 -11.69 -12.04 -11.45
C THR A 222 -11.88 -13.49 -11.88
N SER A 223 -11.49 -14.42 -11.03
CA SER A 223 -11.61 -15.86 -11.26
C SER A 223 -11.87 -16.58 -9.94
N LYS A 224 -13.07 -17.19 -9.81
CA LYS A 224 -13.50 -17.94 -8.61
C LYS A 224 -13.30 -17.16 -7.28
N GLY A 225 -13.56 -15.85 -7.31
CA GLY A 225 -13.44 -14.97 -6.14
C GLY A 225 -12.01 -14.53 -5.80
N VAL A 226 -11.03 -14.86 -6.64
CA VAL A 226 -9.69 -14.27 -6.62
C VAL A 226 -9.64 -13.12 -7.63
N ASN A 227 -9.21 -11.96 -7.16
CA ASN A 227 -9.09 -10.71 -7.90
C ASN A 227 -7.64 -10.45 -8.26
N TYR A 228 -7.40 -9.96 -9.47
CA TYR A 228 -6.09 -9.57 -9.97
C TYR A 228 -6.19 -8.12 -10.46
N ASN A 229 -5.69 -7.20 -9.65
CA ASN A 229 -5.63 -5.77 -9.98
C ASN A 229 -4.25 -5.45 -10.54
N ILE A 230 -4.21 -4.70 -11.65
CA ILE A 230 -2.97 -4.39 -12.34
C ILE A 230 -2.84 -2.87 -12.44
N ASN A 231 -1.84 -2.32 -11.77
CA ASN A 231 -1.50 -0.90 -11.85
C ASN A 231 -0.34 -0.71 -12.84
N LEU A 232 -0.42 0.34 -13.64
CA LEU A 232 0.52 0.62 -14.71
C LEU A 232 1.37 1.84 -14.36
N THR A 233 2.65 1.75 -14.71
CA THR A 233 3.57 2.88 -14.74
C THR A 233 4.19 2.98 -16.13
N THR A 234 5.10 3.93 -16.34
CA THR A 234 5.78 4.11 -17.63
C THR A 234 6.77 2.98 -17.96
N LYS A 235 7.27 2.24 -16.95
CA LYS A 235 8.30 1.20 -17.13
C LYS A 235 7.88 -0.18 -16.65
N ASP A 236 7.06 -0.20 -15.61
CA ASP A 236 6.66 -1.40 -14.89
C ASP A 236 5.13 -1.49 -14.78
N PHE A 237 4.62 -2.69 -14.53
CA PHE A 237 3.29 -2.89 -13.98
C PHE A 237 3.39 -3.68 -12.68
N TYR A 238 2.39 -3.46 -11.83
CA TYR A 238 2.26 -4.07 -10.52
C TYR A 238 0.99 -4.89 -10.51
N MET A 239 1.10 -6.19 -10.28
CA MET A 239 -0.03 -7.07 -10.10
C MET A 239 -0.26 -7.30 -8.61
N TYR A 240 -1.51 -7.18 -8.18
CA TYR A 240 -1.98 -7.50 -6.84
C TYR A 240 -3.03 -8.60 -6.94
N ILE A 241 -2.90 -9.64 -6.13
CA ILE A 241 -3.79 -10.80 -6.08
C ILE A 241 -4.45 -10.83 -4.70
N THR A 242 -5.77 -10.67 -4.65
CA THR A 242 -6.56 -10.49 -3.41
C THR A 242 -7.95 -11.16 -3.51
N LYS A 243 -8.77 -11.11 -2.45
CA LYS A 243 -10.18 -11.57 -2.46
C LYS A 243 -11.19 -10.44 -2.15
N TYR A 244 -10.82 -9.20 -2.42
CA TYR A 244 -11.59 -7.99 -2.13
C TYR A 244 -11.39 -6.94 -3.21
#